data_AF-A0A970YKY2-F1
#
_entry.id   AF-A0A970YKY2-F1
#
_cell.length_a   1.000
_cell.length_b   1.000
_cell.length_c   1.000
_cell.angle_alpha   90.00
_cell.angle_beta   90.00
_cell.angle_gamma   90.00
#
_symmetry.space_group_name_H-M   'P 1'
#
loop_
_entity.id
_entity.type
_entity.pdbx_description
1 polymer ?
#
loop_
_entity_poly.entity_id
_entity_poly.type
_entity_poly.pdbx_seq_one_letter_code
_entity_poly.pdbx_strand_id
1 'polypeptide(L)'
;HVPGVDISLELGRVITISITNNLEESITAQFYEEIRSSTGESSHVVIKGEPEIEVLAGQTRQVRITPDESLKEFYLPYDIIAKGVKYECNATISMFQE
;
A
#
# COMPACT_ATOMS: atom_id res chain seq x y z
N HIS A 1 10.55 -5.10 0.71
CA HIS A 1 11.43 -4.92 -0.47
C HIS A 1 11.19 -6.10 -1.40
N VAL A 2 10.68 -5.85 -2.60
CA VAL A 2 10.36 -6.88 -3.60
C VAL A 2 11.37 -6.76 -4.73
N PRO A 3 12.15 -7.82 -5.05
CA PRO A 3 13.12 -7.74 -6.14
C PRO A 3 12.45 -7.34 -7.45
N GLY A 4 12.97 -6.31 -8.12
CA GLY A 4 12.44 -5.82 -9.39
C GLY A 4 11.17 -4.98 -9.28
N VAL A 5 10.70 -4.64 -8.08
CA VAL A 5 9.60 -3.68 -7.90
C VAL A 5 10.05 -2.56 -6.98
N ASP A 6 10.01 -1.33 -7.49
CA ASP A 6 10.33 -0.13 -6.72
C ASP A 6 9.05 0.52 -6.22
N ILE A 7 9.05 0.92 -4.95
CA ILE A 7 7.93 1.59 -4.30
C ILE A 7 8.44 2.89 -3.70
N SER A 8 7.81 4.00 -4.03
CA SER A 8 8.10 5.32 -3.44
C SER A 8 6.85 6.00 -2.91
N LEU A 9 7.06 6.91 -1.97
CA LEU A 9 6.00 7.49 -1.15
C LEU A 9 6.16 8.99 -1.07
N GLU A 10 5.05 9.69 -1.25
CA GLU A 10 4.92 11.11 -0.92
C GLU A 10 3.85 11.24 0.17
N LEU A 11 4.29 11.68 1.36
CA LEU A 11 3.44 11.82 2.54
C LEU A 11 2.90 13.24 2.65
N GLY A 12 1.58 13.36 2.83
CA GLY A 12 0.87 14.61 3.05
C GLY A 12 -0.56 14.31 3.51
N ARG A 13 -1.48 15.28 3.37
CA ARG A 13 -2.93 15.02 3.61
C ARG A 13 -3.48 13.88 2.71
N VAL A 14 -2.89 13.72 1.54
CA VAL A 14 -3.11 12.60 0.64
C VAL A 14 -1.77 11.89 0.52
N ILE A 15 -1.76 10.58 0.72
CA ILE A 15 -0.59 9.73 0.52
C ILE A 15 -0.57 9.34 -0.96
N THR A 16 0.52 9.65 -1.66
CA THR A 16 0.72 9.18 -3.04
C THR A 16 1.73 8.04 -3.03
N ILE A 17 1.31 6.89 -3.54
CA ILE A 17 2.13 5.69 -3.66
C ILE A 17 2.46 5.51 -5.12
N SER A 18 3.75 5.48 -5.45
CA SER A 18 4.22 5.13 -6.80
C SER A 18 4.83 3.74 -6.78
N ILE A 19 4.34 2.87 -7.66
CA ILE A 19 4.84 1.50 -7.82
C ILE A 19 5.37 1.37 -9.24
N THR A 20 6.66 1.09 -9.37
CA THR A 20 7.32 0.81 -10.64
C THR A 20 7.64 -0.67 -10.73
N ASN A 21 7.06 -1.32 -11.74
CA ASN A 21 7.31 -2.72 -12.01
C ASN A 21 8.43 -2.87 -13.04
N ASN A 22 9.62 -3.27 -12.57
CA ASN A 22 10.78 -3.56 -13.44
C ASN A 22 10.89 -5.05 -13.81
N LEU A 23 9.86 -5.85 -13.54
CA LEU A 23 9.77 -7.25 -13.98
C LEU A 23 9.26 -7.34 -15.42
N GLU A 24 9.42 -8.51 -16.03
CA GLU A 24 8.93 -8.82 -17.39
C GLU A 24 7.44 -9.18 -17.42
N GLU A 25 6.81 -9.39 -16.26
CA GLU A 25 5.36 -9.67 -16.17
C GLU A 25 4.63 -8.62 -15.34
N SER A 26 3.28 -8.65 -15.37
CA SER A 26 2.47 -7.80 -14.51
C SER A 26 2.53 -8.25 -13.04
N ILE A 27 2.33 -7.28 -12.15
CA ILE A 27 2.18 -7.51 -10.72
C ILE A 27 0.83 -6.96 -10.26
N THR A 28 0.33 -7.55 -9.19
CA THR A 28 -0.83 -7.02 -8.46
C THR A 28 -0.36 -6.43 -7.14
N ALA A 29 -0.71 -5.17 -6.88
CA ALA A 29 -0.46 -4.52 -5.60
C ALA A 29 -1.79 -4.33 -4.87
N GLN A 30 -1.87 -4.82 -3.63
CA GLN A 30 -3.04 -4.73 -2.78
C GLN A 30 -2.78 -3.80 -1.60
N PHE A 31 -3.73 -2.92 -1.33
CA PHE A 31 -3.66 -1.91 -0.30
C PHE A 31 -4.71 -2.19 0.78
N TYR A 32 -4.31 -2.04 2.05
CA TYR A 32 -5.21 -2.22 3.18
C TYR A 32 -4.96 -1.15 4.24
N GLU A 33 -6.04 -0.66 4.84
CA GLU A 33 -5.98 0.10 6.09
C GLU A 33 -6.04 -0.90 7.26
N GLU A 34 -5.34 -0.63 8.36
CA GLU A 34 -5.48 -1.41 9.58
C GLU A 34 -5.82 -0.48 10.73
N ILE A 35 -7.01 -0.67 11.33
CA ILE A 35 -7.34 0.00 12.58
C ILE A 35 -6.81 -0.87 13.71
N ARG A 36 -5.82 -0.38 14.44
CA ARG A 36 -5.41 -0.97 15.72
C ARG A 36 -6.16 -0.31 16.87
N SER A 37 -6.94 -1.10 17.57
CA SER A 37 -7.59 -0.69 18.80
C SER A 37 -6.56 -0.53 19.93
N SER A 38 -6.92 0.20 20.98
CA SER A 38 -6.10 0.31 22.20
C SER A 38 -5.96 -1.01 22.96
N THR A 39 -6.73 -2.04 22.62
CA THR A 39 -6.64 -3.39 23.17
C THR A 39 -5.72 -4.31 22.34
N GLY A 40 -5.15 -3.81 21.24
CA GLY A 40 -4.25 -4.55 20.37
C GLY A 40 -4.95 -5.40 19.30
N GLU A 41 -6.28 -5.31 19.20
CA GLU A 41 -7.02 -5.92 18.09
C GLU A 41 -6.80 -5.10 16.83
N SER A 42 -6.52 -5.80 15.73
CA SER A 42 -6.40 -5.17 14.43
C SER A 42 -7.51 -5.62 13.49
N SER A 43 -8.01 -4.69 12.69
CA SER A 43 -9.04 -4.97 11.69
C SER A 43 -8.64 -4.31 10.37
N HIS A 44 -8.64 -5.11 9.30
CA HIS A 44 -8.42 -4.60 7.96
C HIS A 44 -9.64 -3.80 7.51
N VAL A 45 -9.40 -2.58 7.06
CA VAL A 45 -10.37 -1.70 6.42
C VAL A 45 -10.00 -1.59 4.95
N VAL A 46 -11.00 -1.70 4.08
CA VAL A 46 -10.81 -1.52 2.65
C VAL A 46 -10.66 -0.03 2.39
N ILE A 47 -9.53 0.36 1.81
CA ILE A 47 -9.28 1.75 1.39
C ILE A 47 -10.34 2.16 0.39
N LYS A 48 -10.95 3.33 0.61
CA LYS A 48 -11.85 3.93 -0.39
C LYS A 48 -11.03 4.33 -1.63
N GLY A 49 -11.32 3.69 -2.76
CA GLY A 49 -10.63 3.97 -4.03
C GLY A 49 -10.29 2.69 -4.79
N GLU A 50 -9.00 2.55 -5.15
CA GLU A 50 -8.42 1.37 -5.83
C GLU A 50 -7.69 0.50 -4.79
N PRO A 51 -8.38 -0.43 -4.09
CA PRO A 51 -7.77 -1.30 -3.09
C PRO A 51 -6.81 -2.33 -3.70
N GLU A 52 -6.90 -2.51 -5.01
CA GLU A 52 -6.02 -3.37 -5.79
C GLU A 52 -5.75 -2.69 -7.12
N ILE A 53 -4.48 -2.72 -7.55
CA ILE A 53 -4.09 -2.29 -8.89
C ILE A 53 -3.24 -3.36 -9.56
N GLU A 54 -3.40 -3.47 -10.88
CA GLU A 54 -2.41 -4.14 -11.73
C GLU A 54 -1.39 -3.11 -12.25
N VAL A 55 -0.11 -3.47 -12.16
CA VAL A 55 1.01 -2.72 -12.71
C VAL A 55 1.70 -3.59 -13.76
N LEU A 56 1.57 -3.21 -15.03
CA LEU A 56 2.15 -3.98 -16.14
C LEU A 56 3.69 -3.91 -16.14
N ALA A 57 4.32 -4.83 -16.85
CA ALA A 57 5.77 -4.88 -17.01
C ALA A 57 6.32 -3.54 -17.54
N GLY A 58 7.35 -3.00 -16.88
CA GLY A 58 7.97 -1.72 -17.21
C GLY A 58 7.12 -0.48 -16.88
N GLN A 59 5.96 -0.64 -16.25
CA GLN A 59 5.05 0.46 -15.96
C GLN A 59 5.29 1.03 -14.56
N THR A 60 5.11 2.35 -14.42
CA THR A 60 4.87 3.00 -13.13
C THR A 60 3.38 3.34 -12.99
N ARG A 61 2.78 2.93 -11.87
CA ARG A 61 1.41 3.30 -11.48
C ARG A 61 1.45 4.13 -10.20
N GLN A 62 0.54 5.09 -10.12
CA GLN A 62 0.37 5.92 -8.94
C GLN A 62 -1.03 5.75 -8.36
N VAL A 63 -1.10 5.54 -7.04
CA VAL A 63 -2.35 5.47 -6.29
C VAL A 63 -2.34 6.57 -5.26
N ARG A 64 -3.48 7.25 -5.14
CA ARG A 64 -3.69 8.31 -4.17
C ARG A 64 -4.66 7.82 -3.12
N ILE A 65 -4.21 7.87 -1.87
CA ILE A 65 -4.97 7.41 -0.72
C ILE A 65 -5.18 8.59 0.20
N THR A 66 -6.44 8.84 0.55
CA THR A 66 -6.79 9.82 1.58
C THR A 66 -7.14 9.03 2.83
N PRO A 67 -6.20 8.90 3.78
CA PRO A 67 -6.48 8.20 5.02
C PRO A 67 -7.58 8.94 5.80
N ASP A 68 -8.53 8.18 6.36
CA ASP A 68 -9.57 8.71 7.23
C ASP A 68 -8.94 9.36 8.48
N GLU A 69 -9.49 10.50 8.93
CA GLU A 69 -8.99 11.26 10.10
C GLU A 69 -9.06 10.46 11.41
N SER A 70 -9.84 9.37 11.43
CA SER A 70 -9.93 8.42 12.54
C SER A 70 -8.82 7.36 12.58
N LEU A 71 -7.97 7.29 11.55
CA LEU A 71 -6.89 6.30 11.46
C LEU A 71 -5.70 6.69 12.33
N LYS A 72 -5.17 5.68 13.04
CA LYS A 72 -3.91 5.79 13.80
C LYS A 72 -2.71 5.28 13.00
N GLU A 73 -2.90 4.25 12.19
CA GLU A 73 -1.86 3.59 11.40
C GLU A 73 -2.37 3.22 10.00
N PHE A 74 -1.53 3.41 9.00
CA PHE A 74 -1.80 3.05 7.60
C PHE A 74 -0.71 2.12 7.07
N TYR A 75 -1.08 1.08 6.32
CA TYR A 75 -0.15 0.08 5.77
C TYR A 75 -0.10 0.17 4.24
N LEU A 76 1.08 0.45 3.71
CA LEU A 76 1.35 0.57 2.26
C LEU A 76 1.57 -0.81 1.64
N PRO A 77 1.44 -0.97 0.30
CA PRO A 77 0.77 -2.12 -0.29
C PRO A 77 1.17 -3.38 0.46
N TYR A 78 0.24 -3.91 1.25
CA TYR A 78 0.53 -4.96 2.22
C TYR A 78 1.10 -6.18 1.49
N ASP A 79 0.53 -6.46 0.32
CA ASP A 79 0.90 -7.58 -0.53
C ASP A 79 1.20 -7.12 -1.96
N ILE A 80 2.35 -7.57 -2.47
CA ILE A 80 2.64 -7.57 -3.91
C ILE A 80 2.67 -9.01 -4.38
N ILE A 81 1.86 -9.32 -5.38
CA ILE A 81 1.83 -10.64 -6.01
C ILE A 81 2.57 -10.54 -7.34
N ALA A 82 3.73 -11.18 -7.42
CA ALA A 82 4.55 -11.27 -8.62
C ALA A 82 4.85 -12.74 -8.92
N LYS A 83 4.65 -13.21 -10.15
CA LYS A 83 4.77 -14.65 -10.51
C LYS A 83 3.92 -15.60 -9.67
N GLY A 84 2.79 -15.13 -9.13
CA GLY A 84 1.98 -15.89 -8.16
C GLY A 84 2.63 -16.06 -6.78
N VAL A 85 3.79 -15.42 -6.54
CA VAL A 85 4.45 -15.35 -5.23
C VAL A 85 3.99 -14.07 -4.53
N LYS A 86 3.51 -14.25 -3.31
CA LYS A 86 3.11 -13.17 -2.41
C LYS A 86 4.34 -12.62 -1.67
N TYR A 87 4.57 -11.31 -1.79
CA TYR A 87 5.59 -10.59 -1.05
C TYR A 87 4.93 -9.61 -0.09
N GLU A 88 5.17 -9.80 1.21
CA GLU A 88 4.68 -8.88 2.23
C GLU A 88 5.55 -7.60 2.24
N CYS A 89 4.88 -6.46 2.10
CA CYS A 89 5.49 -5.15 2.11
C CYS A 89 4.94 -4.35 3.29
N ASN A 90 5.64 -4.43 4.41
CA ASN A 90 5.23 -3.71 5.61
C ASN A 90 5.88 -2.32 5.63
N ALA A 91 5.09 -1.29 5.39
CA ALA A 91 5.44 0.08 5.74
C ALA A 91 4.27 0.72 6.49
N THR A 92 4.52 1.03 7.76
CA THR A 92 3.55 1.64 8.68
C THR A 92 3.72 3.15 8.67
N ILE A 93 2.66 3.87 8.32
CA ILE A 93 2.56 5.32 8.49
C ILE A 93 1.69 5.58 9.72
N SER A 94 2.26 6.16 10.76
CA SER A 94 1.51 6.60 11.95
C SER A 94 1.05 8.04 11.77
N MET A 95 -0.25 8.27 11.80
CA MET A 95 -0.82 9.62 11.79
C MET A 95 -1.08 10.04 13.24
N PHE A 96 -0.11 10.72 13.86
CA PHE A 96 -0.31 11.29 15.19
C PHE A 96 -1.20 12.54 15.07
N GLN A 97 -2.32 12.57 15.78
CA GLN A 97 -3.02 13.80 16.11
C GLN A 97 -2.22 14.52 17.19
N GLU A 98 -1.82 15.77 16.96
CA GLU A 98 -1.43 16.71 18.03
C GLU A 98 -2.64 17.07 18.90
#